data_AF-A0A8H5FS96-F1
#
_entry.id   AF-A0A8H5FS96-F1
#
_cell.length_a   1.000
_cell.length_b   1.000
_cell.length_c   1.000
_cell.angle_alpha   90.00
_cell.angle_beta   90.00
_cell.angle_gamma   90.00
#
_symmetry.space_group_name_H-M   'P 1'
#
loop_
_entity.id
_entity.type
_entity.pdbx_description
1 polymer ?
#
loop_
_entity_poly.entity_id
_entity_poly.type
_entity_poly.pdbx_seq_one_letter_code
_entity_poly.pdbx_strand_id
1 'polypeptide(L)'
;MSDTKLAPGKYYIINRVLSPTGEKLAMTFEGQGKLAKAMPLTRSTTQVWSIENYNDKTQSFSPEDSKNLQAGWGDGVVIIPAGNYTWTVRKEEDGYR
;
A
#
# COMPACT_ATOMS: atom_id res chain seq x y z
N MET A 1 -2.23 0.33 23.89
CA MET A 1 -1.84 -0.64 22.85
C MET A 1 -0.42 -0.32 22.43
N SER A 2 0.48 -1.31 22.36
CA SER A 2 1.81 -1.09 21.78
C SER A 2 1.66 -0.89 20.28
N ASP A 3 2.21 0.19 19.76
CA ASP A 3 2.22 0.54 18.33
C ASP A 3 3.15 -0.44 17.58
N THR A 4 2.68 -1.67 17.37
CA THR A 4 3.48 -2.71 16.73
C THR A 4 3.46 -2.48 15.23
N LYS A 5 4.61 -2.04 14.72
CA LYS A 5 4.90 -1.89 13.30
C LYS A 5 4.56 -3.17 12.52
N LEU A 6 3.97 -3.02 11.34
CA LEU A 6 3.73 -4.14 10.44
C LEU A 6 5.06 -4.81 10.07
N ALA A 7 5.13 -6.14 10.13
CA ALA A 7 6.32 -6.85 9.65
C ALA A 7 6.58 -6.52 8.17
N PRO A 8 7.84 -6.39 7.73
CA PRO A 8 8.13 -6.24 6.31
C PRO A 8 7.74 -7.50 5.53
N GLY A 9 7.29 -7.34 4.29
CA GLY A 9 6.81 -8.46 3.48
C GLY A 9 5.91 -8.04 2.32
N LYS A 10 5.25 -9.02 1.71
CA LYS A 10 4.31 -8.82 0.60
C LYS A 10 2.88 -8.83 1.09
N TYR A 11 2.12 -7.82 0.72
CA TYR A 11 0.77 -7.60 1.20
C TYR A 11 -0.20 -7.25 0.08
N TYR A 12 -1.46 -7.64 0.27
CA TYR A 12 -2.59 -6.94 -0.35
C TYR A 12 -3.06 -5.87 0.63
N ILE A 13 -3.18 -4.63 0.17
CA ILE A 13 -3.72 -3.52 0.96
C ILE A 13 -5.20 -3.39 0.59
N ILE A 14 -6.09 -3.77 1.51
CA ILE A 14 -7.52 -3.87 1.24
C ILE A 14 -8.25 -2.78 2.02
N ASN A 15 -9.07 -1.99 1.32
CA ASN A 15 -9.94 -1.01 1.95
C ASN A 15 -10.95 -1.72 2.87
N ARG A 16 -11.15 -1.17 4.07
CA ARG A 16 -12.17 -1.66 5.00
C ARG A 16 -13.58 -1.49 4.43
N VAL A 17 -13.80 -0.45 3.64
CA VAL A 17 -15.08 -0.20 2.95
C VAL A 17 -15.15 -1.07 1.70
N LEU A 18 -16.23 -1.84 1.58
CA LEU A 18 -16.53 -2.67 0.42
C LEU A 18 -17.08 -1.82 -0.74
N SER A 19 -17.04 -2.37 -1.96
CA SER A 19 -17.78 -1.80 -3.08
C SER A 19 -19.30 -1.80 -2.81
N PRO A 20 -20.11 -1.05 -3.58
CA PRO A 20 -21.57 -1.11 -3.48
C PRO A 20 -22.17 -2.51 -3.69
N THR A 21 -21.45 -3.39 -4.40
CA THR A 21 -21.81 -4.78 -4.66
C THR A 21 -21.24 -5.76 -3.63
N GLY A 22 -20.53 -5.27 -2.60
CA GLY A 22 -19.97 -6.09 -1.52
C GLY A 22 -18.57 -6.66 -1.79
N GLU A 23 -17.88 -6.21 -2.84
CA GLU A 23 -16.55 -6.68 -3.19
C GLU A 23 -15.47 -6.01 -2.34
N LYS A 24 -14.43 -6.77 -1.98
CA LYS A 24 -13.23 -6.21 -1.36
C LYS A 24 -12.48 -5.37 -2.38
N LEU A 25 -12.09 -4.16 -1.99
CA LEU A 25 -11.33 -3.25 -2.85
C LEU A 25 -9.86 -3.24 -2.43
N ALA A 26 -8.97 -3.65 -3.33
CA ALA A 26 -7.53 -3.66 -3.11
C ALA A 26 -6.85 -2.46 -3.78
N MET A 27 -5.83 -1.92 -3.13
CA MET A 27 -4.93 -0.93 -3.72
C MET A 27 -4.20 -1.55 -4.90
N THR A 28 -4.34 -0.95 -6.08
CA THR A 28 -3.88 -1.48 -7.36
C THR A 28 -2.92 -0.50 -8.03
N PHE A 29 -1.79 -1.01 -8.47
CA PHE A 29 -0.78 -0.30 -9.26
C PHE A 29 -1.22 -0.20 -10.73
N GLU A 30 -1.29 1.03 -11.24
CA GLU A 30 -1.79 1.36 -12.59
C GLU A 30 -0.68 1.83 -13.56
N GLY A 31 0.58 1.83 -13.11
CA GLY A 31 1.75 2.32 -13.84
C GLY A 31 2.44 3.51 -13.16
N GLN A 32 3.69 3.76 -13.55
CA GLN A 32 4.48 4.89 -13.06
C GLN A 32 3.81 6.24 -13.38
N GLY A 33 3.87 7.17 -12.44
CA GLY A 33 3.29 8.51 -12.53
C GLY A 33 1.77 8.57 -12.34
N LYS A 34 1.11 7.42 -12.15
CA LYS A 34 -0.34 7.36 -11.92
C LYS A 34 -0.67 7.25 -10.44
N LEU A 35 -1.89 7.67 -10.11
CA LEU A 35 -2.48 7.42 -8.80
C LEU A 35 -2.78 5.91 -8.64
N ALA A 36 -2.49 5.38 -7.45
CA ALA A 36 -2.99 4.07 -7.06
C ALA A 36 -4.51 4.11 -6.90
N LYS A 37 -5.20 3.04 -7.29
CA LYS A 37 -6.66 2.95 -7.24
C LYS A 37 -7.12 1.83 -6.33
N ALA A 38 -8.28 2.01 -5.70
CA ALA A 38 -9.01 0.92 -5.08
C ALA A 38 -9.86 0.21 -6.15
N MET A 39 -9.54 -1.06 -6.45
CA MET A 39 -10.24 -1.87 -7.46
C MET A 39 -10.64 -3.21 -6.86
N PRO A 40 -11.63 -3.93 -7.41
CA PRO A 40 -11.99 -5.26 -6.92
C PRO A 40 -10.76 -6.17 -6.77
N LEU A 41 -10.67 -6.88 -5.65
CA LEU A 41 -9.56 -7.77 -5.34
C LEU A 41 -9.55 -8.95 -6.32
N THR A 42 -8.58 -8.97 -7.24
CA THR A 42 -8.35 -10.04 -8.21
C THR A 42 -7.14 -10.91 -7.84
N ARG A 43 -6.32 -10.47 -6.88
CA ARG A 43 -5.04 -11.10 -6.52
C ARG A 43 -4.01 -11.10 -7.66
N SER A 44 -4.11 -10.15 -8.58
CA SER A 44 -3.07 -9.89 -9.58
C SER A 44 -1.80 -9.37 -8.92
N THR A 45 -0.66 -9.49 -9.60
CA THR A 45 0.63 -8.97 -9.12
C THR A 45 0.61 -7.45 -8.97
N THR A 46 -0.20 -6.74 -9.76
CA THR A 46 -0.44 -5.30 -9.61
C THR A 46 -1.14 -4.90 -8.31
N GLN A 47 -1.71 -5.85 -7.56
CA GLN A 47 -2.32 -5.64 -6.24
C GLN A 47 -1.41 -6.07 -5.08
N VAL A 48 -0.21 -6.59 -5.39
CA VAL A 48 0.78 -7.00 -4.40
C VAL A 48 1.75 -5.85 -4.15
N TRP A 49 1.91 -5.48 -2.89
CA TRP A 49 2.79 -4.42 -2.43
C TRP A 49 3.87 -5.01 -1.53
N SER A 50 5.13 -4.71 -1.84
CA SER A 50 6.27 -4.91 -0.94
C SER A 50 6.29 -3.77 0.07
N ILE A 51 6.18 -4.10 1.36
CA ILE A 51 6.29 -3.16 2.46
C ILE A 51 7.61 -3.44 3.17
N GLU A 52 8.48 -2.43 3.23
CA GLU A 52 9.82 -2.54 3.79
C GLU A 52 10.03 -1.52 4.92
N ASN A 53 10.90 -1.85 5.87
CA ASN A 53 11.23 -0.94 6.96
C ASN A 53 12.15 0.17 6.45
N TYR A 54 11.75 1.43 6.63
CA TYR A 54 12.64 2.57 6.39
C TYR A 54 13.44 2.94 7.65
N ASN A 55 12.75 3.05 8.79
CA ASN A 55 13.34 3.22 10.13
C ASN A 55 12.44 2.55 11.17
N ASP A 56 12.63 2.81 12.47
CA ASP A 56 11.82 2.18 13.53
C ASP A 56 10.33 2.54 13.50
N LYS A 57 9.95 3.63 12.81
CA LYS A 57 8.59 4.19 12.80
C LYS A 57 7.91 4.15 11.44
N THR A 58 8.66 4.19 10.34
CA THR A 58 8.11 4.35 8.99
C THR A 58 8.53 3.22 8.06
N GLN A 59 7.74 3.05 6.99
CA GLN A 59 7.87 2.00 5.99
C GLN A 59 7.76 2.58 4.59
N SER A 60 8.43 1.97 3.63
CA SER A 60 8.24 2.24 2.22
C SER A 60 7.33 1.19 1.60
N PHE A 61 6.59 1.60 0.57
CA PHE A 61 5.61 0.80 -0.13
C PHE A 61 5.97 0.79 -1.61
N SER A 62 6.18 -0.39 -2.19
CA SER A 62 6.56 -0.55 -3.59
C SER A 62 5.66 -1.59 -4.26
N PRO A 63 5.22 -1.40 -5.52
CA PRO A 63 4.58 -2.47 -6.27
C PRO A 63 5.54 -3.66 -6.40
N GLU A 64 5.04 -4.89 -6.25
CA GLU A 64 5.87 -6.10 -6.25
C GLU A 64 6.73 -6.23 -7.53
N ASP A 65 6.12 -5.95 -8.69
CA ASP A 65 6.76 -6.07 -10.00
C ASP A 65 7.58 -4.82 -10.39
N SER A 66 7.68 -3.81 -9.52
CA SER A 66 8.37 -2.55 -9.82
C SER A 66 9.02 -1.94 -8.59
N LYS A 67 10.00 -2.66 -8.03
CA LYS A 67 10.71 -2.29 -6.79
C LYS A 67 11.55 -1.01 -6.87
N ASN A 68 11.84 -0.53 -8.08
CA ASN A 68 12.47 0.77 -8.31
C ASN A 68 11.48 1.95 -8.16
N LEU A 69 10.20 1.67 -7.93
CA LEU A 69 9.15 2.65 -7.67
C LEU A 69 8.67 2.58 -6.22
N GLN A 70 8.13 3.68 -5.71
CA GLN A 70 7.54 3.79 -4.40
C GLN A 70 6.20 4.55 -4.46
N ALA A 71 5.31 4.24 -3.53
CA ALA A 71 4.16 5.06 -3.24
C ALA A 71 4.60 6.36 -2.54
N GLY A 72 4.40 7.49 -3.20
CA GLY A 72 4.60 8.84 -2.68
C GLY A 72 3.29 9.60 -2.55
N TRP A 73 3.40 10.88 -2.17
CA TRP A 73 2.26 11.78 -2.00
C TRP A 73 2.19 12.82 -3.13
N GLY A 74 0.98 13.06 -3.63
CA GLY A 74 0.62 14.12 -4.58
C GLY A 74 -0.85 14.52 -4.37
N ASP A 75 -1.66 14.53 -5.43
CA ASP A 75 -3.15 14.66 -5.32
C ASP A 75 -3.81 13.43 -4.66
N GLY A 76 -3.00 12.43 -4.32
CA GLY A 76 -3.33 11.19 -3.64
C GLY A 76 -2.07 10.33 -3.56
N VAL A 77 -2.25 9.02 -3.40
CA VAL A 77 -1.10 8.09 -3.45
C VAL A 77 -0.65 7.93 -4.90
N VAL A 78 0.52 8.46 -5.24
CA VAL A 78 1.10 8.43 -6.59
C VAL A 78 2.31 7.50 -6.63
N ILE A 79 2.49 6.75 -7.71
CA ILE A 79 3.59 5.78 -7.82
C ILE A 79 4.73 6.36 -8.66
N ILE A 80 5.86 6.64 -8.03
CA ILE A 80 6.97 7.42 -8.58
C ILE A 80 8.32 6.73 -8.32
N PRO A 81 9.42 7.13 -9.01
CA PRO A 81 10.74 6.58 -8.73
C PRO A 81 11.08 6.62 -7.25
N ALA A 82 11.73 5.57 -6.73
CA ALA A 82 12.11 5.48 -5.33
C ALA A 82 12.95 6.69 -4.90
N GLY A 83 12.60 7.27 -3.76
CA GLY A 83 13.15 8.56 -3.31
C GLY A 83 13.04 8.79 -1.81
N ASN A 84 12.90 7.72 -1.02
CA ASN A 84 12.65 7.76 0.43
C ASN A 84 11.24 8.26 0.81
N TYR A 85 10.23 7.89 0.03
CA TYR A 85 8.83 8.12 0.39
C TYR A 85 8.41 7.09 1.45
N THR A 86 7.87 7.57 2.57
CA THR A 86 7.57 6.70 3.71
C THR A 86 6.20 6.98 4.30
N TRP A 87 5.65 5.93 4.93
CA TRP A 87 4.33 5.91 5.53
C TRP A 87 4.45 5.31 6.94
N THR A 88 3.60 5.77 7.85
CA THR A 88 3.41 5.12 9.15
C THR A 88 2.20 4.20 9.03
N VAL A 89 2.38 2.93 9.39
CA VAL A 89 1.29 1.94 9.46
C VAL A 89 0.99 1.66 10.92
N ARG A 90 -0.23 1.91 11.35
CA ARG A 90 -0.68 1.67 12.73
C ARG A 90 -1.73 0.58 12.76
N LYS A 91 -1.53 -0.38 13.66
CA LYS A 91 -2.53 -1.39 13.95
C LYS A 91 -3.55 -0.82 14.93
N GLU A 92 -4.82 -0.92 14.56
CA GLU A 92 -5.97 -0.57 15.38
C GLU A 92 -6.81 -1.84 15.67
N GLU A 93 -7.87 -1.74 16.47
CA GLU A 93 -8.72 -2.88 16.82
C GLU A 93 -9.36 -3.55 15.59
N ASP A 94 -9.70 -2.77 14.58
CA ASP A 94 -10.47 -3.19 13.40
C ASP A 94 -9.65 -3.18 12.10
N GLY A 95 -8.33 -3.02 12.16
CA GLY A 95 -7.44 -3.11 10.99
C GLY A 95 -6.21 -2.21 11.07
N TYR A 96 -5.87 -1.57 9.95
CA TYR A 96 -4.68 -0.73 9.83
C TYR A 96 -5.04 0.65 9.25
N ARG A 97 -4.29 1.67 9.67
CA ARG A 97 -4.30 3.02 9.08
C ARG A 97 -2.90 3.52 8.79
#